data_AF-A0A2K6PJK6-F1
#
_entry.id   AF-A0A2K6PJK6-F1
#
_cell.length_a   1.000
_cell.length_b   1.000
_cell.length_c   1.000
_cell.angle_alpha   90.00
_cell.angle_beta   90.00
_cell.angle_gamma   90.00
#
_symmetry.space_group_name_H-M   'P 1'
#
loop_
_entity.id
_entity.type
_entity.pdbx_description
1 polymer ?
#
loop_
_entity_poly.entity_id
_entity_poly.type
_entity_poly.pdbx_seq_one_letter_code
_entity_poly.pdbx_strand_id
1 'polypeptide(L)'
;MASGDFCSPGEGMEILQQVCSKQLPPCNLSKEDLLQNPYFSKLLLTLSQHVDESGLSLTLAKEQAQAWKEVQLHKTTWLRSEILHGVLQELLVDYYVKIQDTNVTSEDKKARLQQEVEEQLKKKCFTLLCYYDPSSDADSETVKAAKVWKLAEVLVGEQQQCQDAKSQQKEQMLLLEKKSTTYSQVLLRCPTLLQRLLQEHHAMILKLRMEEVQILSDTYTVEKVEVHRLIRDCLEGAIHLQEQDLEKSRQVLNSYEVLGEEFDRLVKEYTVLKQATENKRWALQEFSKACS
;
A
#
# COMPACT_ATOMS: atom_id res chain seq x y z
N MET A 1 35.54 20.94 10.16
CA MET A 1 35.22 19.62 9.59
C MET A 1 33.82 19.28 10.05
N ALA A 2 32.79 19.08 9.24
CA ALA A 2 32.63 18.90 7.80
C ALA A 2 31.28 19.57 7.43
N SER A 3 31.16 20.33 6.34
CA SER A 3 30.79 19.82 5.02
C SER A 3 29.78 18.68 5.12
N GLY A 4 28.51 18.97 4.81
CA GLY A 4 27.43 18.00 4.86
C GLY A 4 26.11 18.62 4.44
N ASP A 5 26.11 19.17 3.22
CA ASP A 5 25.02 19.18 2.25
C ASP A 5 23.58 19.03 2.78
N PHE A 6 22.83 20.12 2.61
CA PHE A 6 21.38 20.08 2.54
C PHE A 6 20.92 19.25 1.33
N CYS A 7 19.84 18.50 1.54
CA CYS A 7 18.89 18.00 0.54
C CYS A 7 19.38 16.94 -0.46
N SER A 8 19.04 15.67 -0.20
CA SER A 8 18.49 14.85 -1.27
C SER A 8 17.22 15.56 -1.80
N PRO A 9 17.13 15.92 -3.09
CA PRO A 9 16.13 16.87 -3.60
C PRO A 9 14.66 16.40 -3.53
N GLY A 10 14.40 15.17 -3.08
CA GLY A 10 13.07 14.57 -3.05
C GLY A 10 12.38 14.63 -1.68
N GLU A 11 13.04 14.20 -0.61
CA GLU A 11 12.36 13.92 0.67
C GLU A 11 12.12 15.17 1.52
N GLY A 12 13.09 16.08 1.62
CA GLY A 12 12.90 17.36 2.30
C GLY A 12 11.89 18.26 1.60
N MET A 13 11.74 18.08 0.28
CA MET A 13 10.78 18.79 -0.55
C MET A 13 9.36 18.26 -0.43
N GLU A 14 9.18 16.95 -0.28
CA GLU A 14 7.87 16.35 -0.03
C GLU A 14 7.33 16.68 1.36
N ILE A 15 8.21 16.68 2.38
CA ILE A 15 7.86 17.15 3.73
C ILE A 15 7.49 18.63 3.69
N LEU A 16 8.26 19.46 2.99
CA LEU A 16 7.93 20.87 2.78
C LEU A 16 6.63 21.07 2.00
N GLN A 17 6.40 20.32 0.93
CA GLN A 17 5.19 20.41 0.13
C GLN A 17 3.96 20.01 0.96
N GLN A 18 4.08 18.97 1.77
CA GLN A 18 2.99 18.50 2.63
C GLN A 18 2.73 19.45 3.81
N VAL A 19 3.78 19.99 4.42
CA VAL A 19 3.70 20.96 5.53
C VAL A 19 3.18 22.30 5.03
N CYS A 20 3.67 22.81 3.90
CA CYS A 20 3.14 24.03 3.27
C CYS A 20 1.69 23.85 2.81
N SER A 21 1.32 22.69 2.28
CA SER A 21 -0.07 22.41 1.87
C SER A 21 -1.06 22.37 3.04
N LYS A 22 -0.60 22.11 4.27
CA LYS A 22 -1.43 21.99 5.47
C LYS A 22 -1.37 23.19 6.40
N GLN A 23 -0.24 23.90 6.46
CA GLN A 23 0.01 24.99 7.43
C GLN A 23 0.13 26.37 6.77
N LEU A 24 0.33 26.43 5.45
CA LEU A 24 0.48 27.69 4.70
C LEU A 24 -0.45 27.68 3.45
N PRO A 25 -1.77 27.85 3.64
CA PRO A 25 -2.76 27.78 2.56
C PRO A 25 -2.55 28.73 1.37
N PRO A 26 -1.97 29.95 1.49
CA PRO A 26 -1.74 30.81 0.32
C PRO A 26 -0.54 30.37 -0.54
N CYS A 27 0.25 29.38 -0.12
CA CYS A 27 1.45 28.95 -0.83
C CYS A 27 1.15 27.77 -1.78
N ASN A 28 0.57 28.03 -2.95
CA ASN A 28 0.57 27.08 -4.07
C ASN A 28 1.98 27.01 -4.69
N LEU A 29 2.89 26.32 -4.02
CA LEU A 29 4.28 26.16 -4.47
C LEU A 29 4.39 24.96 -5.42
N SER A 30 4.92 25.19 -6.62
CA SER A 30 5.26 24.11 -7.54
C SER A 30 6.59 23.45 -7.12
N LYS A 31 6.80 22.19 -7.49
CA LYS A 31 8.05 21.47 -7.20
C LYS A 31 9.27 22.17 -7.84
N GLU A 32 9.09 22.84 -8.98
CA GLU A 32 10.09 23.66 -9.65
C GLU A 32 10.54 24.90 -8.85
N ASP A 33 9.63 25.59 -8.15
CA ASP A 33 9.95 26.83 -7.41
C ASP A 33 10.86 26.58 -6.20
N LEU A 34 10.68 25.41 -5.58
CA LEU A 34 11.47 24.93 -4.44
C LEU A 34 12.87 24.45 -4.86
N LEU A 35 13.02 23.95 -6.10
CA LEU A 35 14.31 23.51 -6.66
C LEU A 35 15.22 24.70 -6.99
N GLN A 36 14.65 25.83 -7.37
CA GLN A 36 15.41 27.03 -7.72
C GLN A 36 15.91 27.81 -6.49
N ASN A 37 15.36 27.60 -5.29
CA ASN A 37 15.62 28.45 -4.13
C ASN A 37 15.88 27.67 -2.81
N PRO A 38 17.11 27.17 -2.59
CA PRO A 38 17.44 26.33 -1.42
C PRO A 38 17.46 27.08 -0.06
N TYR A 39 17.62 28.40 -0.05
CA TYR A 39 17.49 29.19 1.19
C TYR A 39 16.02 29.44 1.57
N PHE A 40 15.14 29.50 0.57
CA PHE A 40 13.70 29.65 0.76
C PHE A 40 13.09 28.39 1.36
N SER A 41 13.50 27.21 0.92
CA SER A 41 13.08 25.93 1.52
C SER A 41 13.51 25.80 3.00
N LYS A 42 14.71 26.27 3.34
CA LYS A 42 15.18 26.31 4.75
C LYS A 42 14.37 27.28 5.61
N LEU A 43 13.98 28.43 5.06
CA LEU A 43 13.14 29.40 5.75
C LEU A 43 11.73 28.84 5.99
N LEU A 44 11.13 28.18 4.99
CA LEU A 44 9.82 27.52 5.11
C LEU A 44 9.83 26.41 6.16
N LEU A 45 10.90 25.59 6.21
CA LEU A 45 11.10 24.59 7.25
C LEU A 45 11.13 25.23 8.64
N THR A 46 11.88 26.32 8.80
CA THR A 46 12.01 27.00 10.09
C THR A 46 10.71 27.68 10.51
N LEU A 47 9.97 28.25 9.56
CA LEU A 47 8.66 28.84 9.79
C LEU A 47 7.63 27.79 10.20
N SER A 48 7.62 26.63 9.56
CA SER A 48 6.69 25.55 9.91
C SER A 48 6.85 25.02 11.35
N GLN A 49 8.05 25.14 11.93
CA GLN A 49 8.29 24.78 13.33
C GLN A 49 7.66 25.76 14.32
N HIS A 50 7.30 26.96 13.85
CA HIS A 50 6.80 28.05 14.68
C HIS A 50 5.35 28.41 14.38
N VAL A 51 4.72 27.77 13.38
CA VAL A 51 3.40 28.13 12.83
C VAL A 51 2.50 26.89 12.79
N ASP A 52 1.22 27.05 13.11
CA ASP A 52 0.22 25.97 13.13
C ASP A 52 -0.49 25.79 11.77
N GLU A 53 -1.42 24.83 11.70
CA GLU A 53 -2.19 24.50 10.49
C GLU A 53 -3.04 25.66 9.93
N SER A 54 -3.26 26.71 10.73
CA SER A 54 -4.01 27.90 10.33
C SER A 54 -3.12 29.07 9.91
N GLY A 55 -1.79 28.90 9.94
CA GLY A 55 -0.83 29.97 9.64
C GLY A 55 -0.55 30.90 10.81
N LEU A 56 -1.02 30.58 12.02
CA LEU A 56 -0.78 31.36 13.24
C LEU A 56 0.48 30.87 13.95
N SER A 57 1.24 31.77 14.57
CA SER A 57 2.39 31.34 15.36
C SER A 57 1.94 30.46 16.52
N LEU A 58 2.73 29.46 16.91
CA LEU A 58 2.37 28.52 17.97
C LEU A 58 2.02 29.21 19.30
N THR A 59 2.65 30.33 19.61
CA THR A 59 2.32 31.15 20.79
C THR A 59 0.95 31.80 20.61
N LEU A 60 0.70 32.42 19.45
CA LEU A 60 -0.55 33.09 19.14
C LEU A 60 -1.72 32.10 18.99
N ALA A 61 -1.49 30.89 18.47
CA ALA A 61 -2.47 29.82 18.38
C ALA A 61 -2.86 29.30 19.78
N LYS A 62 -1.89 29.19 20.69
CA LYS A 62 -2.16 28.87 22.11
C LYS A 62 -2.95 29.98 22.79
N GLU A 63 -2.56 31.23 22.59
CA GLU A 63 -3.28 32.39 23.10
C GLU A 63 -4.69 32.47 22.51
N GLN A 64 -4.87 32.18 21.22
CA GLN A 64 -6.17 32.14 20.57
C GLN A 64 -7.04 31.00 21.10
N ALA A 65 -6.48 29.80 21.30
CA ALA A 65 -7.22 28.68 21.89
C ALA A 65 -7.61 28.96 23.35
N GLN A 66 -6.75 29.64 24.11
CA GLN A 66 -7.03 30.07 25.47
C GLN A 66 -8.09 31.17 25.49
N ALA A 67 -8.00 32.17 24.61
CA ALA A 67 -8.99 33.21 24.42
C ALA A 67 -10.35 32.62 23.98
N TRP A 68 -10.36 31.61 23.10
CA TRP A 68 -11.59 30.89 22.74
C TRP A 68 -12.19 30.16 23.93
N LYS A 69 -11.37 29.50 24.76
CA LYS A 69 -11.85 28.87 26.00
C LYS A 69 -12.42 29.90 26.96
N GLU A 70 -11.75 31.03 27.14
CA GLU A 70 -12.21 32.15 27.96
C GLU A 70 -13.50 32.75 27.41
N VAL A 71 -13.63 32.92 26.09
CA VAL A 71 -14.86 33.39 25.42
C VAL A 71 -16.00 32.39 25.60
N GLN A 72 -15.76 31.08 25.50
CA GLN A 72 -16.80 30.07 25.76
C GLN A 72 -17.20 30.04 27.24
N LEU A 73 -16.24 30.19 28.15
CA LEU A 73 -16.50 30.30 29.58
C LEU A 73 -17.28 31.57 29.91
N HIS A 74 -16.92 32.70 29.32
CA HIS A 74 -17.63 33.97 29.45
C HIS A 74 -19.00 33.90 28.82
N LYS A 75 -19.16 33.28 27.65
CA LYS A 75 -20.46 33.08 27.01
C LYS A 75 -21.38 32.20 27.86
N THR A 76 -20.87 31.11 28.43
CA THR A 76 -21.67 30.24 29.31
C THR A 76 -22.01 30.93 30.63
N THR A 77 -21.07 31.67 31.22
CA THR A 77 -21.31 32.48 32.42
C THR A 77 -22.31 33.60 32.15
N TRP A 78 -22.16 34.29 31.01
CA TRP A 78 -23.06 35.35 30.55
C TRP A 78 -24.44 34.79 30.26
N LEU A 79 -24.57 33.68 29.52
CA LEU A 79 -25.87 33.03 29.28
C LEU A 79 -26.53 32.58 30.58
N ARG A 80 -25.77 32.07 31.55
CA ARG A 80 -26.30 31.76 32.88
C ARG A 80 -26.81 33.03 33.58
N SER A 81 -26.05 34.12 33.57
CA SER A 81 -26.49 35.39 34.14
C SER A 81 -27.65 36.03 33.35
N GLU A 82 -27.71 35.83 32.04
CA GLU A 82 -28.73 36.36 31.14
C GLU A 82 -30.05 35.60 31.33
N ILE A 83 -30.00 34.28 31.47
CA ILE A 83 -31.19 33.48 31.82
C ILE A 83 -31.68 33.86 33.21
N LEU A 84 -30.77 34.04 34.18
CA LEU A 84 -31.13 34.54 35.52
C LEU A 84 -31.72 35.96 35.44
N HIS A 85 -31.13 36.84 34.65
CA HIS A 85 -31.61 38.20 34.44
C HIS A 85 -32.98 38.22 33.76
N GLY A 86 -33.19 37.44 32.71
CA GLY A 86 -34.46 37.32 32.00
C GLY A 86 -35.57 36.78 32.90
N VAL A 87 -35.28 35.75 33.71
CA VAL A 87 -36.22 35.29 34.74
C VAL A 87 -36.50 36.39 35.77
N LEU A 88 -35.48 37.09 36.27
CA LEU A 88 -35.68 38.22 37.19
C LEU A 88 -36.46 39.37 36.55
N GLN A 89 -36.32 39.61 35.25
CA GLN A 89 -36.95 40.69 34.51
C GLN A 89 -38.42 40.37 34.18
N GLU A 90 -38.72 39.15 33.75
CA GLU A 90 -40.10 38.62 33.65
C GLU A 90 -40.82 38.77 35.00
N LEU A 91 -40.14 38.41 36.09
CA LEU A 91 -40.68 38.54 37.45
C LEU A 91 -40.83 39.99 37.92
N LEU A 92 -39.91 40.89 37.53
CA LEU A 92 -40.04 42.32 37.80
C LEU A 92 -41.22 42.93 37.06
N VAL A 93 -41.48 42.53 35.82
CA VAL A 93 -42.65 42.97 35.04
C VAL A 93 -43.93 42.48 35.71
N ASP A 94 -44.00 41.20 36.08
CA ASP A 94 -45.13 40.62 36.82
C ASP A 94 -45.33 41.32 38.17
N TYR A 95 -44.25 41.70 38.85
CA TYR A 95 -44.27 42.46 40.09
C TYR A 95 -44.72 43.90 39.88
N TYR A 96 -44.27 44.62 38.84
CA TYR A 96 -44.71 45.98 38.53
C TYR A 96 -46.20 46.05 38.19
N VAL A 97 -46.70 45.05 37.45
CA VAL A 97 -48.14 44.90 37.18
C VAL A 97 -48.90 44.66 38.48
N LYS A 98 -48.40 43.79 39.38
CA LYS A 98 -49.01 43.52 40.69
C LYS A 98 -48.91 44.67 41.72
N ILE A 99 -47.89 45.54 41.63
CA ILE A 99 -47.71 46.72 42.50
C ILE A 99 -48.79 47.77 42.23
N GLN A 100 -49.23 47.93 40.98
CA GLN A 100 -50.29 48.89 40.65
C GLN A 100 -51.62 48.55 41.34
N ASP A 101 -51.80 47.30 41.79
CA ASP A 101 -53.02 46.83 42.44
C ASP A 101 -52.98 46.82 44.00
N THR A 102 -51.83 46.96 44.67
CA THR A 102 -51.78 46.82 46.16
C THR A 102 -50.69 47.66 46.89
N ASN A 103 -51.12 48.48 47.86
CA ASN A 103 -50.27 49.24 48.79
C ASN A 103 -49.65 48.33 49.89
N VAL A 104 -48.44 47.80 49.69
CA VAL A 104 -47.73 46.95 50.70
C VAL A 104 -46.29 47.46 50.96
N THR A 105 -45.65 47.01 52.05
CA THR A 105 -44.31 47.38 52.60
C THR A 105 -43.11 46.71 51.91
N SER A 106 -41.90 47.29 52.01
CA SER A 106 -40.68 46.94 51.22
C SER A 106 -40.07 45.55 51.53
N GLU A 107 -40.08 45.10 52.79
CA GLU A 107 -39.50 43.80 53.18
C GLU A 107 -40.38 42.61 52.75
N ASP A 108 -41.70 42.71 52.94
CA ASP A 108 -42.65 41.67 52.52
C ASP A 108 -42.58 41.41 51.00
N LYS A 109 -42.23 42.44 50.24
CA LYS A 109 -42.07 42.34 48.78
C LYS A 109 -40.81 41.59 48.37
N LYS A 110 -39.70 41.76 49.10
CA LYS A 110 -38.45 41.02 48.86
C LYS A 110 -38.62 39.53 49.16
N ALA A 111 -39.32 39.19 50.23
CA ALA A 111 -39.66 37.81 50.57
C ALA A 111 -40.55 37.16 49.48
N ARG A 112 -41.55 37.90 48.96
CA ARG A 112 -42.41 37.42 47.87
C ARG A 112 -41.65 37.19 46.56
N LEU A 113 -40.72 38.07 46.20
CA LEU A 113 -39.88 37.90 45.00
C LEU A 113 -38.94 36.69 45.14
N GLN A 114 -38.36 36.48 46.32
CA GLN A 114 -37.51 35.32 46.57
C GLN A 114 -38.30 34.01 46.45
N GLN A 115 -39.52 33.98 46.95
CA GLN A 115 -40.41 32.80 46.85
C GLN A 115 -40.83 32.50 45.40
N GLU A 116 -41.14 33.53 44.62
CA GLU A 116 -41.53 33.34 43.20
C GLU A 116 -40.34 32.87 42.35
N VAL A 117 -39.12 33.36 42.61
CA VAL A 117 -37.90 32.86 41.95
C VAL A 117 -37.69 31.37 42.27
N GLU A 118 -37.86 30.98 43.54
CA GLU A 118 -37.74 29.57 43.95
C GLU A 118 -38.79 28.68 43.28
N GLU A 119 -40.04 29.14 43.14
CA GLU A 119 -41.10 28.41 42.43
C GLU A 119 -40.80 28.23 40.95
N GLN A 120 -40.33 29.27 40.26
CA GLN A 120 -40.00 29.19 38.84
C GLN A 120 -38.80 28.28 38.58
N LEU A 121 -37.79 28.31 39.46
CA LEU A 121 -36.67 27.38 39.40
C LEU A 121 -37.13 25.93 39.61
N LYS A 122 -37.98 25.69 40.61
CA LYS A 122 -38.58 24.37 40.87
C LYS A 122 -39.34 23.86 39.65
N LYS A 123 -40.18 24.69 39.03
CA LYS A 123 -40.92 24.31 37.81
C LYS A 123 -39.98 23.85 36.70
N LYS A 124 -38.92 24.61 36.41
CA LYS A 124 -37.92 24.23 35.38
C LYS A 124 -37.17 22.94 35.73
N CYS A 125 -36.79 22.74 36.99
CA CYS A 125 -36.18 21.51 37.47
C CYS A 125 -37.13 20.30 37.33
N PHE A 126 -38.42 20.48 37.60
CA PHE A 126 -39.42 19.44 37.42
C PHE A 126 -39.68 19.13 35.94
N THR A 127 -39.70 20.14 35.06
CA THR A 127 -39.76 19.92 33.61
C THR A 127 -38.57 19.09 33.12
N LEU A 128 -37.36 19.39 33.59
CA LEU A 128 -36.17 18.60 33.29
C LEU A 128 -36.30 17.17 33.83
N LEU A 129 -36.76 16.98 35.06
CA LEU A 129 -37.02 15.65 35.60
C LEU A 129 -38.00 14.86 34.72
N CYS A 130 -39.12 15.46 34.31
CA CYS A 130 -40.11 14.81 33.45
C CYS A 130 -39.58 14.46 32.05
N TYR A 131 -38.54 15.14 31.57
CA TYR A 131 -37.85 14.79 30.31
C TYR A 131 -37.03 13.50 30.45
N TYR A 132 -36.33 13.33 31.58
CA TYR A 132 -35.52 12.13 31.84
C TYR A 132 -36.34 10.95 32.37
N ASP A 133 -37.41 11.23 33.11
CA ASP A 133 -38.34 10.24 33.64
C ASP A 133 -39.80 10.72 33.48
N PRO A 134 -40.47 10.35 32.37
CA PRO A 134 -41.86 10.75 32.09
C PRO A 134 -42.87 10.23 33.13
N SER A 135 -42.53 9.19 33.89
CA SER A 135 -43.41 8.65 34.95
C SER A 135 -43.50 9.57 36.16
N SER A 136 -42.57 10.53 36.28
CA SER A 136 -42.50 11.48 37.39
C SER A 136 -43.56 12.59 37.33
N ASP A 137 -44.33 12.73 36.24
CA ASP A 137 -45.30 13.82 36.10
C ASP A 137 -46.47 13.73 37.12
N ALA A 138 -46.84 12.51 37.52
CA ALA A 138 -47.89 12.25 38.51
C ALA A 138 -47.44 12.37 39.97
N ASP A 139 -46.13 12.55 40.23
CA ASP A 139 -45.59 12.56 41.59
C ASP A 139 -45.86 13.86 42.35
N SER A 140 -45.91 13.77 43.68
CA SER A 140 -45.98 14.95 44.55
C SER A 140 -44.70 15.80 44.43
N GLU A 141 -44.81 17.12 44.64
CA GLU A 141 -43.67 18.03 44.51
C GLU A 141 -42.47 17.67 45.40
N THR A 142 -42.72 17.10 46.58
CA THR A 142 -41.68 16.60 47.48
C THR A 142 -40.93 15.40 46.89
N VAL A 143 -41.63 14.50 46.22
CA VAL A 143 -41.06 13.35 45.54
C VAL A 143 -40.32 13.80 44.28
N LYS A 144 -40.88 14.74 43.50
CA LYS A 144 -40.21 15.37 42.36
C LYS A 144 -38.90 16.07 42.79
N ALA A 145 -38.89 16.81 43.91
CA ALA A 145 -37.69 17.45 44.42
C ALA A 145 -36.61 16.44 44.85
N ALA A 146 -36.98 15.35 45.53
CA ALA A 146 -36.05 14.28 45.88
C ALA A 146 -35.50 13.56 44.64
N LYS A 147 -36.36 13.30 43.64
CA LYS A 147 -35.97 12.71 42.36
C LYS A 147 -35.07 13.62 41.53
N VAL A 148 -35.30 14.93 41.51
CA VAL A 148 -34.40 15.92 40.88
C VAL A 148 -33.02 15.88 41.51
N TRP A 149 -32.96 15.83 42.84
CA TRP A 149 -31.70 15.71 43.55
C TRP A 149 -30.96 14.42 43.18
N LYS A 150 -31.69 13.30 43.10
CA LYS A 150 -31.11 12.03 42.69
C LYS A 150 -30.66 12.03 41.22
N LEU A 151 -31.43 12.65 40.35
CA LEU A 151 -31.09 12.81 38.93
C LEU A 151 -29.81 13.64 38.77
N ALA A 152 -29.61 14.68 39.59
CA ALA A 152 -28.37 15.46 39.57
C ALA A 152 -27.14 14.62 39.94
N GLU A 153 -27.24 13.75 40.95
CA GLU A 153 -26.15 12.80 41.27
C GLU A 153 -25.85 11.84 40.12
N VAL A 154 -26.91 11.30 39.47
CA VAL A 154 -26.76 10.37 38.35
C VAL A 154 -26.12 11.07 37.15
N LEU A 155 -26.58 12.27 36.79
CA LEU A 155 -26.04 13.05 35.67
C LEU A 155 -24.56 13.42 35.88
N VAL A 156 -24.16 13.73 37.12
CA VAL A 156 -22.74 13.95 37.45
C VAL A 156 -21.93 12.67 37.29
N GLY A 157 -22.48 11.51 37.70
CA GLY A 157 -21.85 10.20 37.50
C GLY A 157 -21.69 9.83 36.02
N GLU A 158 -22.74 10.01 35.21
CA GLU A 158 -22.71 9.77 33.76
C GLU A 158 -21.76 10.73 33.04
N GLN A 159 -21.72 12.00 33.47
CA GLN A 159 -20.77 12.98 32.96
C GLN A 159 -19.32 12.53 33.22
N GLN A 160 -19.03 12.04 34.43
CA GLN A 160 -17.69 11.55 34.78
C GLN A 160 -17.34 10.30 33.95
N GLN A 161 -18.25 9.33 33.85
CA GLN A 161 -18.02 8.12 33.02
C GLN A 161 -17.78 8.46 31.56
N CYS A 162 -18.52 9.41 30.99
CA CYS A 162 -18.32 9.89 29.63
C CYS A 162 -16.94 10.56 29.46
N GLN A 163 -16.49 11.32 30.46
CA GLN A 163 -15.15 11.91 30.46
C GLN A 163 -14.04 10.86 30.56
N ASP A 164 -14.23 9.84 31.40
CA ASP A 164 -13.28 8.75 31.58
C ASP A 164 -13.17 7.90 30.31
N ALA A 165 -14.31 7.52 29.72
CA ALA A 165 -14.37 6.81 28.44
C ALA A 165 -13.71 7.61 27.30
N LYS A 166 -13.94 8.92 27.26
CA LYS A 166 -13.30 9.82 26.29
C LYS A 166 -11.78 9.90 26.50
N SER A 167 -11.32 9.87 27.75
CA SER A 167 -9.89 9.85 28.08
C SER A 167 -9.25 8.53 27.66
N GLN A 168 -9.92 7.40 27.93
CA GLN A 168 -9.47 6.07 27.52
C GLN A 168 -9.44 5.90 25.99
N GLN A 169 -10.45 6.44 25.29
CA GLN A 169 -10.48 6.42 23.82
C GLN A 169 -9.27 7.17 23.22
N LYS A 170 -8.90 8.32 23.80
CA LYS A 170 -7.69 9.06 23.38
C LYS A 170 -6.43 8.24 23.59
N GLU A 171 -6.30 7.55 24.72
CA GLU A 171 -5.14 6.69 24.99
C GLU A 171 -5.04 5.52 24.00
N GLN A 172 -6.17 4.86 23.69
CA GLN A 172 -6.20 3.80 22.69
C GLN A 172 -5.84 4.32 21.28
N MET A 173 -6.32 5.51 20.93
CA MET A 173 -5.98 6.16 19.66
C MET A 173 -4.47 6.41 19.55
N LEU A 174 -3.84 6.95 20.60
CA LEU A 174 -2.40 7.15 20.64
C LEU A 174 -1.62 5.83 20.52
N LEU A 175 -2.10 4.77 21.18
CA LEU A 175 -1.45 3.45 21.10
C LEU A 175 -1.57 2.84 19.70
N LEU A 176 -2.71 3.01 19.03
CA LEU A 176 -2.91 2.61 17.64
C LEU A 176 -2.02 3.41 16.69
N GLU A 177 -1.91 4.72 16.89
CA GLU A 177 -1.03 5.57 16.10
C GLU A 177 0.45 5.18 16.27
N LYS A 178 0.88 4.88 17.51
CA LYS A 178 2.23 4.34 17.78
C LYS A 178 2.47 2.99 17.09
N LYS A 179 1.48 2.10 17.07
CA LYS A 179 1.58 0.83 16.33
C LYS A 179 1.64 1.06 14.81
N SER A 180 0.79 1.93 14.28
CA SER A 180 0.77 2.27 12.86
C SER A 180 2.11 2.86 12.39
N THR A 181 2.68 3.78 13.17
CA THR A 181 3.98 4.41 12.88
C THR A 181 5.13 3.40 12.95
N THR A 182 5.16 2.53 13.96
CA THR A 182 6.20 1.49 14.08
C THR A 182 6.14 0.48 12.93
N TYR A 183 4.95 0.00 12.55
CA TYR A 183 4.83 -0.90 11.39
C TYR A 183 5.24 -0.23 10.08
N SER A 184 4.82 1.02 9.87
CA SER A 184 5.20 1.79 8.68
C SER A 184 6.71 2.00 8.59
N GLN A 185 7.38 2.28 9.71
CA GLN A 185 8.85 2.38 9.76
C GLN A 185 9.54 1.07 9.40
N VAL A 186 9.05 -0.07 9.90
CA VAL A 186 9.59 -1.38 9.55
C VAL A 186 9.41 -1.66 8.06
N LEU A 187 8.21 -1.40 7.53
CA LEU A 187 7.89 -1.58 6.11
C LEU A 187 8.76 -0.70 5.21
N LEU A 188 9.04 0.55 5.60
CA LEU A 188 9.93 1.44 4.85
C LEU A 188 11.38 0.95 4.85
N ARG A 189 11.81 0.22 5.88
CA ARG A 189 13.16 -0.36 5.94
C ARG A 189 13.31 -1.58 5.03
N CYS A 190 12.25 -2.37 4.82
CA CYS A 190 12.29 -3.60 4.02
C CYS A 190 12.80 -3.41 2.57
N PRO A 191 12.35 -2.41 1.79
CA PRO A 191 12.85 -2.16 0.44
C PRO A 191 14.36 -1.95 0.39
N THR A 192 14.93 -1.22 1.35
CA THR A 192 16.38 -0.96 1.37
C THR A 192 17.19 -2.24 1.64
N LEU A 193 16.66 -3.13 2.49
CA LEU A 193 17.27 -4.43 2.77
C LEU A 193 17.18 -5.36 1.55
N LEU A 194 16.01 -5.40 0.90
CA LEU A 194 15.80 -6.20 -0.31
C LEU A 194 16.68 -5.70 -1.46
N GLN A 195 16.80 -4.38 -1.65
CA GLN A 195 17.64 -3.80 -2.69
C GLN A 195 19.13 -4.11 -2.44
N ARG A 196 19.60 -4.05 -1.19
CA ARG A 196 20.97 -4.44 -0.84
C ARG A 196 21.22 -5.91 -1.14
N LEU A 197 20.32 -6.79 -0.71
CA LEU A 197 20.42 -8.22 -0.97
C LEU A 197 20.45 -8.50 -2.48
N LEU A 198 19.59 -7.83 -3.25
CA LEU A 198 19.55 -7.93 -4.70
C LEU A 198 20.88 -7.48 -5.33
N GLN A 199 21.45 -6.36 -4.88
CA GLN A 199 22.74 -5.87 -5.35
C GLN A 199 23.88 -6.83 -5.02
N GLU A 200 23.89 -7.40 -3.81
CA GLU A 200 24.87 -8.42 -3.40
C GLU A 200 24.80 -9.66 -4.28
N HIS A 201 23.59 -10.16 -4.56
CA HIS A 201 23.40 -11.29 -5.48
C HIS A 201 23.87 -10.98 -6.90
N HIS A 202 23.53 -9.80 -7.46
CA HIS A 202 24.02 -9.42 -8.78
C HIS A 202 25.54 -9.32 -8.83
N ALA A 203 26.17 -8.72 -7.82
CA ALA A 203 27.63 -8.64 -7.73
C ALA A 203 28.27 -10.02 -7.65
N MET A 204 27.68 -10.94 -6.89
CA MET A 204 28.14 -12.32 -6.79
C MET A 204 28.05 -13.05 -8.14
N ILE A 205 26.93 -12.91 -8.86
CA ILE A 205 26.75 -13.50 -10.19
C ILE A 205 27.79 -12.97 -11.18
N LEU A 206 28.02 -11.65 -11.19
CA LEU A 206 29.01 -11.04 -12.08
C LEU A 206 30.44 -11.53 -11.76
N LYS A 207 30.78 -11.66 -10.47
CA LYS A 207 32.06 -12.25 -10.07
C LYS A 207 32.21 -13.69 -10.57
N LEU A 208 31.20 -14.52 -10.38
CA LEU A 208 31.23 -15.91 -10.87
C LEU A 208 31.41 -15.98 -12.39
N ARG A 209 30.72 -15.12 -13.15
CA ARG A 209 30.88 -15.06 -14.61
C ARG A 209 32.27 -14.58 -15.02
N MET A 210 32.86 -13.64 -14.29
CA MET A 210 34.21 -13.16 -14.56
C MET A 210 35.24 -14.28 -14.35
N GLU A 211 35.13 -15.03 -13.25
CA GLU A 211 36.01 -16.19 -12.99
C GLU A 211 35.83 -17.30 -14.03
N GLU A 212 34.60 -17.59 -14.47
CA GLU A 212 34.33 -18.55 -15.54
C GLU A 212 35.02 -18.16 -16.85
N VAL A 213 34.87 -16.90 -17.28
CA VAL A 213 35.51 -16.40 -18.49
C VAL A 213 37.02 -16.39 -18.36
N GLN A 214 37.55 -16.06 -17.18
CA GLN A 214 38.98 -16.09 -16.89
C GLN A 214 39.55 -17.51 -17.02
N ILE A 215 38.88 -18.51 -16.43
CA ILE A 215 39.27 -19.92 -16.55
C ILE A 215 39.26 -20.35 -18.03
N LEU A 216 38.25 -19.94 -18.79
CA LEU A 216 38.18 -20.26 -20.23
C LEU A 216 39.32 -19.61 -21.01
N SER A 217 39.64 -18.34 -20.77
CA SER A 217 40.77 -17.67 -21.43
C SER A 217 42.11 -18.29 -21.07
N ASP A 218 42.28 -18.71 -19.81
CA ASP A 218 43.51 -19.33 -19.33
C ASP A 218 43.68 -20.76 -19.87
N THR A 219 42.58 -21.49 -20.02
CA THR A 219 42.59 -22.87 -20.53
C THR A 219 42.73 -22.90 -22.05
N TYR A 220 41.98 -22.05 -22.76
CA TYR A 220 41.89 -21.97 -24.22
C TYR A 220 42.61 -20.73 -24.75
N THR A 221 43.94 -20.76 -24.69
CA THR A 221 44.77 -19.73 -25.32
C THR A 221 44.58 -19.72 -26.84
N VAL A 222 44.86 -18.58 -27.48
CA VAL A 222 44.71 -18.38 -28.93
C VAL A 222 45.38 -19.51 -29.73
N GLU A 223 46.59 -19.91 -29.32
CA GLU A 223 47.33 -21.01 -29.95
C GLU A 223 46.59 -22.36 -29.86
N LYS A 224 46.05 -22.71 -28.68
CA LYS A 224 45.30 -23.94 -28.48
C LYS A 224 43.99 -23.93 -29.27
N VAL A 225 43.32 -22.78 -29.35
CA VAL A 225 42.10 -22.62 -30.15
C VAL A 225 42.40 -22.81 -31.64
N GLU A 226 43.52 -22.28 -32.13
CA GLU A 226 43.94 -22.46 -33.52
C GLU A 226 44.29 -23.93 -33.82
N VAL A 227 44.95 -24.63 -32.89
CA VAL A 227 45.18 -26.07 -33.02
C VAL A 227 43.86 -26.84 -33.05
N HIS A 228 42.91 -26.55 -32.15
CA HIS A 228 41.58 -27.18 -32.19
C HIS A 228 40.82 -26.88 -33.48
N ARG A 229 41.00 -25.69 -34.06
CA ARG A 229 40.43 -25.34 -35.37
C ARG A 229 41.03 -26.19 -36.48
N LEU A 230 42.34 -26.29 -36.56
CA LEU A 230 43.01 -27.14 -37.55
C LEU A 230 42.60 -28.61 -37.43
N ILE A 231 42.53 -29.13 -36.20
CA ILE A 231 42.06 -30.51 -35.95
C ILE A 231 40.63 -30.68 -36.44
N ARG A 232 39.73 -29.73 -36.15
CA ARG A 232 38.34 -29.75 -36.61
C ARG A 232 38.27 -29.76 -38.14
N ASP A 233 38.96 -28.83 -38.80
CA ASP A 233 38.95 -28.69 -40.25
C ASP A 233 39.50 -29.97 -40.93
N CYS A 234 40.55 -30.59 -40.35
CA CYS A 234 41.09 -31.87 -40.82
C CYS A 234 40.09 -33.02 -40.66
N LEU A 235 39.41 -33.12 -39.51
CA LEU A 235 38.42 -34.16 -39.25
C LEU A 235 37.19 -34.00 -40.14
N GLU A 236 36.69 -32.78 -40.29
CA GLU A 236 35.58 -32.46 -41.19
C GLU A 236 35.94 -32.80 -42.65
N GLY A 237 37.15 -32.46 -43.09
CA GLY A 237 37.66 -32.86 -44.40
C GLY A 237 37.74 -34.38 -44.59
N ALA A 238 38.21 -35.11 -43.57
CA ALA A 238 38.28 -36.57 -43.61
C ALA A 238 36.89 -37.23 -43.65
N ILE A 239 35.92 -36.71 -42.86
CA ILE A 239 34.52 -37.15 -42.90
C ILE A 239 33.96 -36.93 -44.30
N HIS A 240 34.16 -35.74 -44.88
CA HIS A 240 33.61 -35.44 -46.20
C HIS A 240 34.21 -36.32 -47.31
N LEU A 241 35.52 -36.59 -47.24
CA LEU A 241 36.19 -37.50 -48.17
C LEU A 241 35.63 -38.93 -48.04
N GLN A 242 35.46 -39.40 -46.80
CA GLN A 242 34.91 -40.72 -46.51
C GLN A 242 33.46 -40.85 -46.98
N GLU A 243 32.62 -39.82 -46.79
CA GLU A 243 31.25 -39.77 -47.31
C GLU A 243 31.23 -39.84 -48.83
N GLN A 244 32.13 -39.12 -49.51
CA GLN A 244 32.26 -39.16 -50.96
C GLN A 244 32.66 -40.55 -51.45
N ASP A 245 33.63 -41.20 -50.79
CA ASP A 245 34.09 -42.52 -51.17
C ASP A 245 33.07 -43.61 -50.87
N LEU A 246 32.29 -43.45 -49.80
CA LEU A 246 31.13 -44.30 -49.51
C LEU A 246 30.08 -44.17 -50.62
N GLU A 247 29.77 -42.95 -51.04
CA GLU A 247 28.80 -42.70 -52.11
C GLU A 247 29.29 -43.28 -53.46
N LYS A 248 30.57 -43.12 -53.81
CA LYS A 248 31.17 -43.79 -54.98
C LYS A 248 31.04 -45.31 -54.89
N SER A 249 31.38 -45.88 -53.73
CA SER A 249 31.29 -47.34 -53.51
C SER A 249 29.84 -47.83 -53.61
N ARG A 250 28.89 -47.05 -53.10
CA ARG A 250 27.46 -47.32 -53.21
C ARG A 250 26.96 -47.28 -54.65
N GLN A 251 27.43 -46.32 -55.45
CA GLN A 251 27.12 -46.24 -56.88
C GLN A 251 27.65 -47.46 -57.65
N VAL A 252 28.88 -47.89 -57.32
CA VAL A 252 29.47 -49.12 -57.90
C VAL A 252 28.68 -50.36 -57.47
N LEU A 253 28.28 -50.46 -56.21
CA LEU A 253 27.48 -51.60 -55.75
C LEU A 253 26.14 -51.68 -56.49
N ASN A 254 25.47 -50.54 -56.67
CA ASN A 254 24.23 -50.45 -57.43
C ASN A 254 24.41 -50.93 -58.89
N SER A 255 25.51 -50.54 -59.55
CA SER A 255 25.76 -51.02 -60.93
C SER A 255 25.96 -52.55 -60.99
N TYR A 256 26.59 -53.15 -59.98
CA TYR A 256 26.69 -54.60 -59.87
C TYR A 256 25.35 -55.27 -59.56
N GLU A 257 24.51 -54.68 -58.71
CA GLU A 257 23.15 -55.18 -58.44
C GLU A 257 22.32 -55.22 -59.73
N VAL A 258 22.32 -54.13 -60.51
CA VAL A 258 21.64 -54.06 -61.80
C VAL A 258 22.16 -55.11 -62.77
N LEU A 259 23.48 -55.25 -62.89
CA LEU A 259 24.09 -56.25 -63.76
C LEU A 259 23.80 -57.69 -63.30
N GLY A 260 23.68 -57.92 -61.99
CA GLY A 260 23.29 -59.21 -61.41
C GLY A 260 21.94 -59.69 -61.91
N GLU A 261 20.95 -58.80 -61.98
CA GLU A 261 19.62 -59.13 -62.52
C GLU A 261 19.66 -59.49 -64.02
N GLU A 262 20.57 -58.90 -64.79
CA GLU A 262 20.80 -59.24 -66.20
C GLU A 262 21.49 -60.62 -66.33
N PHE A 263 22.50 -60.90 -65.49
CA PHE A 263 23.14 -62.21 -65.44
C PHE A 263 22.16 -63.31 -65.03
N ASP A 264 21.31 -63.08 -64.04
CA ASP A 264 20.29 -64.05 -63.62
C ASP A 264 19.29 -64.35 -64.74
N ARG A 265 18.91 -63.34 -65.53
CA ARG A 265 18.09 -63.53 -66.74
C ARG A 265 18.82 -64.39 -67.77
N LEU A 266 20.08 -64.07 -68.06
CA LEU A 266 20.88 -64.82 -69.02
C LEU A 266 21.09 -66.28 -68.59
N VAL A 267 21.31 -66.54 -67.29
CA VAL A 267 21.43 -67.90 -66.75
C VAL A 267 20.12 -68.68 -66.90
N LYS A 268 18.96 -68.04 -66.66
CA LYS A 268 17.65 -68.66 -66.91
C LYS A 268 17.46 -68.98 -68.40
N GLU A 269 17.82 -68.07 -69.31
CA GLU A 269 17.74 -68.35 -70.75
C GLU A 269 18.68 -69.49 -71.17
N TYR A 270 19.92 -69.46 -70.70
CA TYR A 270 20.91 -70.50 -70.98
C TYR A 270 20.49 -71.88 -70.46
N THR A 271 19.92 -71.95 -69.25
CA THR A 271 19.43 -73.22 -68.68
C THR A 271 18.27 -73.80 -69.50
N VAL A 272 17.32 -72.97 -69.95
CA VAL A 272 16.25 -73.40 -70.85
C VAL A 272 16.82 -73.90 -72.19
N LEU A 273 17.75 -73.16 -72.80
CA LEU A 273 18.42 -73.56 -74.04
C LEU A 273 19.21 -74.87 -73.88
N LYS A 274 19.91 -75.05 -72.75
CA LYS A 274 20.65 -76.27 -72.42
C LYS A 274 19.70 -77.46 -72.33
N GLN A 275 18.60 -77.32 -71.60
CA GLN A 275 17.61 -78.39 -71.45
C GLN A 275 16.92 -78.73 -72.77
N ALA A 276 16.61 -77.73 -73.60
CA ALA A 276 16.08 -77.96 -74.95
C ALA A 276 17.09 -78.68 -75.86
N THR A 277 18.39 -78.38 -75.73
CA THR A 277 19.45 -79.04 -76.48
C THR A 277 19.65 -80.48 -76.02
N GLU A 278 19.61 -80.75 -74.72
CA GLU A 278 19.65 -82.09 -74.15
C GLU A 278 18.43 -82.91 -74.57
N ASN A 279 17.23 -82.34 -74.53
CA ASN A 279 16.00 -83.00 -75.01
C ASN A 279 16.08 -83.34 -76.50
N LYS A 280 16.53 -82.40 -77.34
CA LYS A 280 16.75 -82.66 -78.78
C LYS A 280 17.80 -83.74 -79.00
N ARG A 281 18.89 -83.74 -78.23
CA ARG A 281 19.95 -84.76 -78.30
C ARG A 281 19.44 -86.13 -77.88
N TRP A 282 18.66 -86.20 -76.80
CA TRP A 282 17.98 -87.42 -76.37
C TRP A 282 17.04 -87.95 -77.45
N ALA A 283 16.21 -87.07 -78.03
CA ALA A 283 15.31 -87.44 -79.12
C ALA A 283 16.08 -87.97 -80.34
N LEU A 284 17.17 -87.32 -80.74
CA LEU A 284 18.04 -87.79 -81.82
C LEU A 284 18.66 -89.17 -81.51
N GLN A 285 19.07 -89.43 -80.26
CA GLN A 285 19.55 -90.74 -79.86
C GLN A 285 18.46 -91.81 -79.93
N GLU A 286 17.24 -91.53 -79.47
CA GLU A 286 16.12 -92.46 -79.57
C GLU A 286 15.69 -92.72 -81.02
N PHE A 287 15.63 -91.69 -81.87
CA PHE A 287 15.38 -91.89 -83.31
C PHE A 287 16.50 -92.68 -83.97
N SER A 288 17.76 -92.51 -83.55
CA SER A 288 18.87 -93.32 -84.07
C SER A 288 18.81 -94.80 -83.63
N LYS A 289 18.22 -95.10 -82.47
CA LYS A 289 17.95 -96.47 -81.99
C LYS A 289 16.73 -97.10 -82.66
N ALA A 290 15.75 -96.30 -83.08
CA ALA A 290 14.51 -96.77 -83.72
C ALA A 290 14.66 -97.02 -85.25
N CYS A 291 15.72 -96.51 -85.88
CA CYS A 291 16.02 -96.70 -87.30
C CYS A 291 17.11 -97.78 -87.57
N SER A 292 17.48 -98.57 -86.57
CA SER A 292 18.34 -99.77 -86.67
C SER A 292 17.55 -101.01 -86.31
#